data_AF-A0A151WW73-F1
#
_entry.id   AF-A0A151WW73-F1
#
_cell.length_a   1.000
_cell.length_b   1.000
_cell.length_c   1.000
_cell.angle_alpha   90.00
_cell.angle_beta   90.00
_cell.angle_gamma   90.00
#
_symmetry.space_group_name_H-M   'P 1'
#
loop_
_entity.id
_entity.type
_entity.pdbx_description
1 polymer ?
#
loop_
_entity_poly.entity_id
_entity_poly.type
_entity_poly.pdbx_seq_one_letter_code
_entity_poly.pdbx_strand_id
1 'polypeptide(L)'
;MDLVKSILEENEGKEDLSKSTKVHKNVELDVDLGTLLASDYNALDAKALNSVKKIFKWIPTYGYKRVNAQEQKEWLMEVKGDTSLTDDLFAKEKTAKQERQSKNELQRLRNIAKSRNIKLPRVGLPTREHFPNSQQLSEALTVARTSTASIGKFQFRLPKEKDAKGIAKEITRMKKKRKAPPLSFIEEKLRNKNLLDSILKSNTKIIRDDYSRGITEIKQSTTSGNKKRKGALKASKTAKKPKAGKGKRDLHQKVGGRKRR
;
A
#
# COMPACT_ATOMS: atom_id res chain seq x y z
N MET A 1 -12.16 -35.33 -73.84
CA MET A 1 -12.66 -33.97 -73.58
C MET A 1 -12.76 -33.83 -72.08
N ASP A 2 -11.78 -33.15 -71.49
CA ASP A 2 -11.54 -33.15 -70.04
C ASP A 2 -12.55 -32.24 -69.34
N LEU A 3 -13.54 -32.83 -68.68
CA LEU A 3 -14.61 -32.12 -67.95
C LEU A 3 -14.08 -31.11 -66.91
N VAL A 4 -12.87 -31.36 -66.40
CA VAL A 4 -12.18 -30.50 -65.44
C VAL A 4 -11.63 -29.23 -66.10
N LYS A 5 -11.14 -29.32 -67.35
CA LYS A 5 -10.68 -28.15 -68.11
C LYS A 5 -11.85 -27.25 -68.48
N SER A 6 -12.99 -27.82 -68.89
CA SER A 6 -14.19 -27.03 -69.16
C SER A 6 -14.72 -26.30 -67.92
N ILE A 7 -14.68 -26.93 -66.74
CA ILE A 7 -15.10 -26.27 -65.48
C ILE A 7 -14.12 -25.15 -65.07
N LEU A 8 -12.83 -25.31 -65.33
CA LEU A 8 -11.83 -24.27 -65.05
C LEU A 8 -11.96 -23.09 -66.01
N GLU A 9 -12.09 -23.34 -67.32
CA GLU A 9 -12.32 -22.29 -68.33
C GLU A 9 -13.65 -21.54 -68.12
N GLU A 10 -14.72 -22.21 -67.67
CA GLU A 10 -16.00 -21.57 -67.30
C GLU A 10 -15.94 -20.70 -66.03
N ASN A 11 -14.95 -20.94 -65.15
CA ASN A 11 -14.79 -20.19 -63.91
C ASN A 11 -13.76 -19.05 -64.03
N GLU A 12 -12.77 -19.17 -64.92
CA GLU A 12 -11.80 -18.11 -65.22
C GLU A 12 -12.45 -16.87 -65.89
N GLY A 13 -13.60 -17.05 -66.57
CA GLY A 13 -14.39 -15.96 -67.14
C GLY A 13 -15.36 -15.27 -66.18
N LYS A 14 -15.51 -15.75 -64.94
CA LYS A 14 -16.39 -15.14 -63.94
C LYS A 14 -15.59 -14.11 -63.12
N GLU A 15 -15.77 -12.84 -63.45
CA GLU A 15 -15.22 -11.74 -62.65
C GLU A 15 -15.62 -11.91 -61.18
N ASP A 16 -14.64 -11.81 -60.27
CA ASP A 16 -14.87 -11.86 -58.82
C ASP A 16 -15.91 -10.77 -58.44
N LEU A 17 -17.16 -11.18 -58.23
CA LEU A 17 -18.28 -10.30 -57.86
C LEU A 17 -17.98 -9.44 -56.60
N SER A 18 -17.04 -9.89 -55.76
CA SER A 18 -16.57 -9.20 -54.57
C SER A 18 -15.68 -7.97 -54.85
N LYS A 19 -15.18 -7.80 -56.08
CA LYS A 19 -14.32 -6.68 -56.51
C LYS A 19 -15.02 -5.70 -57.46
N SER A 20 -16.29 -5.93 -57.80
CA SER A 20 -17.03 -5.08 -58.73
C SER A 20 -17.17 -3.64 -58.22
N THR A 21 -16.86 -2.66 -59.08
CA THR A 21 -17.10 -1.23 -58.83
C THR A 21 -18.53 -0.82 -59.23
N LYS A 22 -19.25 -1.65 -60.00
CA LYS A 22 -20.60 -1.36 -60.50
C LYS A 22 -21.65 -1.97 -59.58
N VAL A 23 -22.67 -1.18 -59.24
CA VAL A 23 -23.83 -1.60 -58.45
C VAL A 23 -25.08 -1.53 -59.32
N HIS A 24 -25.73 -2.67 -59.52
CA HIS A 24 -27.00 -2.73 -60.24
C HIS A 24 -28.17 -2.43 -59.29
N LYS A 25 -29.09 -1.57 -59.72
CA LYS A 25 -30.30 -1.19 -58.99
C LYS A 25 -31.53 -1.38 -59.88
N ASN A 26 -32.68 -1.60 -59.26
CA ASN A 26 -33.95 -1.82 -59.98
C ASN A 26 -34.50 -0.50 -60.55
N VAL A 27 -34.35 0.60 -59.81
CA VAL A 27 -34.66 1.95 -60.24
C VAL A 27 -33.36 2.75 -60.28
N GLU A 28 -33.20 3.55 -61.33
CA GLU A 28 -32.05 4.44 -61.51
C GLU A 28 -32.03 5.56 -60.45
N LEU A 29 -30.82 6.06 -60.16
CA LEU A 29 -30.60 7.15 -59.21
C LEU A 29 -30.86 8.49 -59.89
N ASP A 30 -31.62 9.36 -59.24
CA ASP A 30 -31.71 10.77 -59.66
C ASP A 30 -30.56 11.55 -59.03
N VAL A 31 -29.72 12.18 -59.85
CA VAL A 31 -28.45 12.79 -59.42
C VAL A 31 -28.46 14.29 -59.75
N ASP A 32 -28.44 15.11 -58.70
CA ASP A 32 -28.23 16.55 -58.81
C ASP A 32 -26.73 16.86 -58.63
N LEU A 33 -26.06 17.11 -59.75
CA LEU A 33 -24.64 17.46 -59.80
C LEU A 33 -24.33 18.85 -59.21
N GLY A 34 -25.33 19.73 -59.08
CA GLY A 34 -25.16 21.06 -58.50
C GLY A 34 -24.98 21.02 -56.99
N THR A 35 -25.77 20.18 -56.31
CA THR A 35 -25.69 19.99 -54.84
C THR A 35 -24.90 18.74 -54.44
N LEU A 36 -24.46 17.93 -55.41
CA LEU A 36 -23.82 16.62 -55.19
C LEU A 36 -24.74 15.66 -54.42
N LEU A 37 -26.04 15.70 -54.70
CA LEU A 37 -27.05 14.87 -54.06
C LEU A 37 -27.51 13.75 -55.00
N ALA A 38 -27.64 12.54 -54.48
CA ALA A 38 -28.21 11.40 -55.19
C ALA A 38 -29.44 10.90 -54.44
N SER A 39 -30.60 10.93 -55.11
CA SER A 39 -31.89 10.46 -54.59
C SER A 39 -32.14 9.04 -55.08
N ASP A 40 -32.26 8.11 -54.13
CA ASP A 40 -32.59 6.72 -54.41
C ASP A 40 -34.04 6.42 -54.02
N TYR A 41 -34.88 6.07 -55.00
CA TYR A 41 -36.29 5.75 -54.81
C TYR A 41 -36.57 4.24 -54.67
N ASN A 42 -35.53 3.40 -54.60
CA ASN A 42 -35.70 1.97 -54.40
C ASN A 42 -36.38 1.67 -53.04
N ALA A 43 -37.26 0.67 -53.02
CA ALA A 43 -38.00 0.28 -51.82
C ALA A 43 -37.05 -0.17 -50.70
N LEU A 44 -37.20 0.42 -49.52
CA LEU A 44 -36.39 0.10 -48.35
C LEU A 44 -37.00 -1.08 -47.56
N ASP A 45 -36.16 -2.03 -47.18
CA ASP A 45 -36.58 -3.08 -46.25
C ASP A 45 -36.74 -2.50 -44.83
N ALA A 46 -37.98 -2.24 -44.45
CA ALA A 46 -38.34 -1.71 -43.13
C ALA A 46 -37.89 -2.63 -41.99
N LYS A 47 -37.78 -3.95 -42.23
CA LYS A 47 -37.30 -4.91 -41.20
C LYS A 47 -35.81 -4.73 -40.95
N ALA A 48 -35.00 -4.67 -42.00
CA ALA A 48 -33.57 -4.40 -41.92
C ALA A 48 -33.27 -3.03 -41.28
N LEU A 49 -34.03 -1.99 -41.60
CA LEU A 49 -33.83 -0.67 -40.99
C LEU A 49 -34.17 -0.65 -39.49
N ASN A 50 -35.24 -1.33 -39.10
CA ASN A 50 -35.67 -1.37 -37.70
C ASN A 50 -34.76 -2.24 -36.82
N SER A 51 -34.09 -3.25 -37.38
CA SER A 51 -33.08 -4.04 -36.65
C SER A 51 -31.85 -3.18 -36.33
N VAL A 52 -31.36 -2.39 -37.30
CA VAL A 52 -30.24 -1.45 -37.09
C VAL A 52 -30.60 -0.38 -36.05
N LYS A 53 -31.80 0.20 -36.12
CA LYS A 53 -32.28 1.19 -35.12
C LYS A 53 -32.37 0.61 -33.71
N LYS A 54 -32.68 -0.69 -33.54
CA LYS A 54 -32.68 -1.35 -32.23
C LYS A 54 -31.28 -1.46 -31.63
N ILE A 55 -30.26 -1.67 -32.45
CA ILE A 55 -28.85 -1.80 -32.01
C ILE A 55 -28.30 -0.45 -31.51
N PHE A 56 -28.72 0.66 -32.10
CA PHE A 56 -28.23 2.01 -31.78
C PHE A 56 -29.13 2.84 -30.85
N LYS A 57 -29.97 2.20 -30.05
CA LYS A 57 -30.77 2.93 -29.05
C LYS A 57 -29.85 3.50 -27.96
N TRP A 58 -29.85 4.82 -27.79
CA TRP A 58 -29.04 5.50 -26.76
C TRP A 58 -29.39 5.00 -25.34
N ILE A 59 -28.37 4.59 -24.57
CA ILE A 59 -28.52 4.08 -23.20
C ILE A 59 -27.97 5.12 -22.19
N PRO A 60 -28.77 5.55 -21.19
CA PRO A 60 -28.32 6.49 -20.18
C PRO A 60 -27.12 6.00 -19.34
N THR A 61 -26.16 6.91 -19.10
CA THR A 61 -24.96 6.64 -18.28
C THR A 61 -25.22 6.64 -16.77
N TYR A 62 -26.30 7.26 -16.31
CA TYR A 62 -26.78 7.23 -14.93
C TYR A 62 -28.29 7.56 -14.91
N GLY A 63 -28.95 7.31 -13.77
CA GLY A 63 -30.35 7.72 -13.57
C GLY A 63 -31.39 6.71 -14.06
N TYR A 64 -32.53 7.22 -14.54
CA TYR A 64 -33.74 6.46 -14.81
C TYR A 64 -33.54 5.41 -15.93
N LYS A 65 -34.12 4.21 -15.75
CA LYS A 65 -34.06 3.05 -16.67
C LYS A 65 -32.67 2.45 -16.97
N ARG A 66 -31.58 2.98 -16.38
CA ARG A 66 -30.23 2.41 -16.55
C ARG A 66 -30.10 0.99 -15.99
N VAL A 67 -30.70 0.72 -14.83
CA VAL A 67 -30.63 -0.61 -14.20
C VAL A 67 -31.24 -1.66 -15.11
N ASN A 68 -32.47 -1.41 -15.59
CA ASN A 68 -33.16 -2.28 -16.54
C ASN A 68 -32.35 -2.46 -17.84
N ALA A 69 -31.76 -1.39 -18.39
CA ALA A 69 -30.93 -1.50 -19.59
C ALA A 69 -29.66 -2.33 -19.36
N GLN A 70 -29.08 -2.26 -18.16
CA GLN A 70 -27.91 -3.06 -17.80
C GLN A 70 -28.28 -4.54 -17.62
N GLU A 71 -29.40 -4.85 -16.98
CA GLU A 71 -29.91 -6.23 -16.85
C GLU A 71 -30.17 -6.87 -18.22
N GLN A 72 -30.72 -6.10 -19.16
CA GLN A 72 -30.92 -6.57 -20.55
C GLN A 72 -29.61 -6.74 -21.32
N LYS A 73 -28.52 -6.11 -20.89
CA LYS A 73 -27.19 -6.25 -21.51
C LYS A 73 -26.41 -7.41 -20.88
N GLU A 74 -26.49 -7.53 -19.56
CA GLU A 74 -25.81 -8.52 -18.72
C GLU A 74 -26.70 -9.73 -18.44
N TRP A 75 -27.67 -10.01 -19.30
CA TRP A 75 -28.59 -11.14 -19.15
C TRP A 75 -27.87 -12.50 -19.15
N LEU A 76 -26.67 -12.55 -19.75
CA LEU A 76 -25.77 -13.68 -19.74
C LEU A 76 -24.35 -13.22 -19.39
N MET A 77 -23.72 -13.92 -18.44
CA MET A 77 -22.34 -13.72 -18.04
C MET A 77 -21.54 -14.99 -18.33
N GLU A 78 -20.47 -14.86 -19.11
CA GLU A 78 -19.59 -15.99 -19.40
C GLU A 78 -18.80 -16.37 -18.14
N VAL A 79 -18.98 -17.62 -17.72
CA VAL A 79 -18.22 -18.20 -16.61
C VAL A 79 -16.82 -18.53 -17.11
N LYS A 80 -15.79 -17.90 -16.53
CA LYS A 80 -14.39 -18.23 -16.87
C LYS A 80 -14.07 -19.64 -16.37
N GLY A 81 -13.39 -20.46 -17.17
CA GLY A 81 -13.20 -21.89 -16.89
C GLY A 81 -12.61 -22.26 -15.52
N ASP A 82 -11.92 -21.33 -14.86
CA ASP A 82 -11.31 -21.52 -13.53
C ASP A 82 -12.24 -21.13 -12.36
N THR A 83 -13.42 -20.56 -12.63
CA THR A 83 -14.37 -20.16 -11.57
C THR A 83 -15.18 -21.36 -11.11
N SER A 84 -15.24 -21.54 -9.79
CA SER A 84 -16.02 -22.55 -9.10
C SER A 84 -17.49 -22.47 -9.55
N LEU A 85 -18.00 -23.56 -10.14
CA LEU A 85 -19.38 -23.72 -10.62
C LEU A 85 -20.43 -23.43 -9.54
N THR A 86 -20.04 -23.45 -8.28
CA THR A 86 -20.90 -23.21 -7.12
C THR A 86 -21.19 -21.74 -6.84
N ASP A 87 -20.42 -20.80 -7.39
CA ASP A 87 -20.51 -19.40 -7.01
C ASP A 87 -21.35 -18.57 -7.99
N ASP A 88 -22.38 -17.88 -7.48
CA ASP A 88 -23.16 -16.92 -8.27
C ASP A 88 -22.33 -15.67 -8.63
N LEU A 89 -22.00 -15.52 -9.92
CA LEU A 89 -21.22 -14.40 -10.44
C LEU A 89 -21.98 -13.08 -10.32
N PHE A 90 -23.30 -13.07 -10.46
CA PHE A 90 -24.10 -11.84 -10.35
C PHE A 90 -24.12 -11.32 -8.92
N ALA A 91 -24.18 -12.21 -7.93
CA ALA A 91 -24.04 -11.85 -6.52
C ALA A 91 -22.67 -11.21 -6.25
N LYS A 92 -21.59 -11.78 -6.79
CA LYS A 92 -20.23 -11.23 -6.66
C LYS A 92 -20.07 -9.85 -7.30
N GLU A 93 -20.68 -9.60 -8.45
CA GLU A 93 -20.64 -8.28 -9.06
C GLU A 93 -21.46 -7.24 -8.28
N LYS A 94 -22.62 -7.64 -7.75
CA LYS A 94 -23.44 -6.80 -6.88
C LYS A 94 -22.68 -6.42 -5.61
N THR A 95 -22.02 -7.38 -4.95
CA THR A 95 -21.19 -7.10 -3.76
C THR A 95 -20.00 -6.20 -4.13
N ALA A 96 -19.29 -6.48 -5.22
CA ALA A 96 -18.17 -5.64 -5.67
C ALA A 96 -18.61 -4.20 -5.99
N LYS A 97 -19.81 -3.99 -6.56
CA LYS A 97 -20.38 -2.66 -6.79
C LYS A 97 -20.72 -1.97 -5.46
N GLN A 98 -21.33 -2.69 -4.52
CA GLN A 98 -21.63 -2.18 -3.18
C GLN A 98 -20.35 -1.78 -2.43
N GLU A 99 -19.27 -2.55 -2.57
CA GLU A 99 -17.96 -2.23 -2.00
C GLU A 99 -17.35 -0.96 -2.60
N ARG A 100 -17.48 -0.74 -3.92
CA ARG A 100 -17.03 0.50 -4.56
C ARG A 100 -17.83 1.71 -4.06
N GLN A 101 -19.15 1.55 -3.89
CA GLN A 101 -20.01 2.59 -3.33
C GLN A 101 -19.64 2.90 -1.87
N SER A 102 -19.54 1.87 -1.02
CA SER A 102 -19.19 2.03 0.40
C SER A 102 -17.79 2.62 0.58
N LYS A 103 -16.81 2.27 -0.28
CA LYS A 103 -15.47 2.89 -0.31
C LYS A 103 -15.55 4.38 -0.61
N ASN A 104 -16.37 4.78 -1.58
CA ASN A 104 -16.57 6.19 -1.94
C ASN A 104 -17.23 6.95 -0.77
N GLU A 105 -18.28 6.38 -0.18
CA GLU A 105 -18.96 6.97 0.97
C GLU A 105 -18.04 7.11 2.19
N LEU A 106 -17.22 6.09 2.48
CA LEU A 106 -16.21 6.15 3.53
C LEU A 106 -15.22 7.29 3.26
N GLN A 107 -14.75 7.43 2.02
CA GLN A 107 -13.88 8.53 1.63
C GLN A 107 -14.57 9.89 1.78
N ARG A 108 -15.85 10.00 1.39
CA ARG A 108 -16.67 11.20 1.61
C ARG A 108 -16.78 11.53 3.09
N LEU A 109 -17.08 10.56 3.96
CA LEU A 109 -17.15 10.74 5.41
C LEU A 109 -15.80 11.17 6.00
N ARG A 110 -14.68 10.60 5.53
CA ARG A 110 -13.33 11.04 5.92
C ARG A 110 -13.06 12.48 5.51
N ASN A 111 -13.48 12.90 4.31
CA ASN A 111 -13.31 14.27 3.84
C ASN A 111 -14.16 15.25 4.66
N ILE A 112 -15.40 14.88 4.98
CA ILE A 112 -16.28 15.66 5.87
C ILE A 112 -15.63 15.79 7.24
N ALA A 113 -15.18 14.70 7.85
CA ALA A 113 -14.53 14.73 9.15
C ALA A 113 -13.27 15.59 9.16
N LYS A 114 -12.44 15.51 8.11
CA LYS A 114 -11.28 16.38 7.92
C LYS A 114 -11.69 17.86 7.82
N SER A 115 -12.71 18.18 7.01
CA SER A 115 -13.19 19.56 6.86
C SER A 115 -13.76 20.13 8.16
N ARG A 116 -14.40 19.27 8.97
CA ARG A 116 -14.95 19.62 10.28
C ARG A 116 -13.93 19.49 11.43
N ASN A 117 -12.67 19.15 11.13
CA ASN A 117 -11.61 18.88 12.11
C ASN A 117 -12.02 17.90 13.23
N ILE A 118 -12.92 16.97 12.93
CA ILE A 118 -13.34 15.93 13.87
C ILE A 118 -12.18 14.94 14.02
N LYS A 119 -11.73 14.71 15.26
CA LYS A 119 -10.67 13.74 15.56
C LYS A 119 -11.22 12.33 15.36
N LEU A 120 -10.97 11.75 14.18
CA LEU A 120 -11.30 10.34 13.92
C LEU A 120 -10.33 9.41 14.67
N PRO A 121 -10.82 8.32 15.28
CA PRO A 121 -9.96 7.28 15.80
C PRO A 121 -9.14 6.66 14.65
N ARG A 122 -7.83 6.51 14.86
CA ARG A 122 -6.92 6.02 13.83
C ARG A 122 -6.97 4.49 13.79
N VAL A 123 -7.97 3.94 13.10
CA VAL A 123 -8.15 2.49 12.96
C VAL A 123 -6.89 1.84 12.38
N GLY A 124 -6.38 0.82 13.08
CA GLY A 124 -5.23 0.02 12.64
C GLY A 124 -3.85 0.57 13.02
N LEU A 125 -3.77 1.72 13.71
CA LEU A 125 -2.53 2.12 14.39
C LEU A 125 -2.78 2.18 15.88
N PRO A 126 -1.87 1.65 16.71
CA PRO A 126 -2.03 1.74 18.14
C PRO A 126 -2.12 3.21 18.56
N THR A 127 -3.19 3.56 19.26
CA THR A 127 -3.39 4.87 19.86
C THR A 127 -2.50 5.00 21.10
N ARG A 128 -2.36 6.23 21.60
CA ARG A 128 -1.67 6.53 22.87
C ARG A 128 -2.28 5.80 24.08
N GLU A 129 -3.51 5.31 23.94
CA GLU A 129 -4.22 4.53 24.97
C GLU A 129 -3.61 3.14 25.12
N HIS A 130 -3.25 2.49 24.01
CA HIS A 130 -2.65 1.16 24.03
C HIS A 130 -1.14 1.18 24.31
N PHE A 131 -0.42 2.17 23.75
CA PHE A 131 1.00 2.37 24.00
C PHE A 131 1.28 3.83 24.38
N PRO A 132 1.24 4.17 25.68
CA PRO A 132 1.59 5.52 26.14
C PRO A 132 3.06 5.88 25.87
N ASN A 133 3.98 4.90 25.89
CA ASN A 133 5.41 5.11 25.66
C ASN A 133 5.90 4.40 24.37
N SER A 134 6.79 5.06 23.62
CA SER A 134 7.45 4.49 22.43
C SER A 134 8.23 3.19 22.75
N GLN A 135 8.71 3.03 23.98
CA GLN A 135 9.41 1.82 24.41
C GLN A 135 8.49 0.60 24.42
N GLN A 136 7.25 0.74 24.91
CA GLN A 136 6.24 -0.33 24.90
C GLN A 136 5.86 -0.73 23.48
N LEU A 137 5.86 0.21 22.54
CA LEU A 137 5.62 -0.09 21.13
C LEU A 137 6.76 -0.96 20.55
N SER A 138 8.02 -0.63 20.86
CA SER A 138 9.16 -1.45 20.45
C SER A 138 9.17 -2.83 21.11
N GLU A 139 8.69 -2.91 22.34
CA GLU A 139 8.56 -4.15 23.11
C GLU A 139 7.48 -5.06 22.55
N ALA A 140 6.27 -4.52 22.35
CA ALA A 140 5.16 -5.23 21.73
C ALA A 140 5.53 -5.74 20.34
N LEU A 141 6.26 -4.95 19.55
CA LEU A 141 6.78 -5.38 18.24
C LEU A 141 7.72 -6.58 18.39
N THR A 142 8.67 -6.55 19.34
CA THR A 142 9.55 -7.70 19.58
C THR A 142 8.81 -8.95 20.05
N VAL A 143 7.87 -8.80 20.98
CA VAL A 143 7.06 -9.91 21.49
C VAL A 143 6.24 -10.51 20.36
N ALA A 144 5.51 -9.69 19.59
CA ALA A 144 4.71 -10.15 18.46
C ALA A 144 5.54 -10.90 17.41
N ARG A 145 6.74 -10.41 17.08
CA ARG A 145 7.66 -11.09 16.15
C ARG A 145 8.19 -12.41 16.71
N THR A 146 8.46 -12.48 18.00
CA THR A 146 8.89 -13.73 18.65
C THR A 146 7.74 -14.71 18.86
N SER A 147 6.49 -14.25 18.86
CA SER A 147 5.28 -15.06 19.06
C SER A 147 4.59 -15.47 17.75
N THR A 148 5.07 -15.01 16.60
CA THR A 148 4.44 -15.29 15.29
C THR A 148 4.68 -16.70 14.76
N ALA A 149 5.41 -17.55 15.48
CA ALA A 149 5.59 -18.94 15.07
C ALA A 149 4.38 -19.80 15.45
N SER A 150 3.43 -19.93 14.52
CA SER A 150 2.33 -20.90 14.63
C SER A 150 2.77 -22.34 14.29
N ILE A 151 3.89 -22.53 13.57
CA ILE A 151 4.39 -23.86 13.14
C ILE A 151 5.93 -24.00 13.23
N GLY A 152 6.58 -23.13 14.00
CA GLY A 152 8.04 -23.07 14.10
C GLY A 152 8.74 -22.23 13.02
N LYS A 153 7.98 -21.67 12.05
CA LYS A 153 8.46 -20.68 11.09
C LYS A 153 8.19 -19.27 11.61
N PHE A 154 9.24 -18.50 11.89
CA PHE A 154 9.13 -17.12 12.36
C PHE A 154 9.15 -16.14 11.19
N GLN A 155 8.50 -14.99 11.35
CA GLN A 155 8.60 -13.89 10.39
C GLN A 155 10.06 -13.37 10.32
N PHE A 156 10.53 -13.10 9.10
CA PHE A 156 11.84 -12.48 8.88
C PHE A 156 11.84 -11.04 9.41
N ARG A 157 12.98 -10.60 9.95
CA ARG A 157 13.16 -9.20 10.36
C ARG A 157 13.26 -8.29 9.14
N LEU A 158 12.61 -7.14 9.20
CA LEU A 158 12.79 -6.12 8.18
C LEU A 158 14.20 -5.52 8.28
N PRO A 159 14.75 -5.01 7.16
CA PRO A 159 16.03 -4.33 7.17
C PRO A 159 16.03 -3.17 8.19
N LYS A 160 17.01 -3.18 9.11
CA LYS A 160 17.23 -2.17 10.18
C LYS A 160 16.19 -2.17 11.32
N GLU A 161 15.35 -3.19 11.41
CA GLU A 161 14.49 -3.40 12.58
C GLU A 161 15.34 -3.70 13.81
N LYS A 162 15.13 -2.95 14.90
CA LYS A 162 15.86 -3.12 16.16
C LYS A 162 14.97 -3.81 17.17
N ASP A 163 15.49 -4.82 17.84
CA ASP A 163 14.81 -5.37 19.00
C ASP A 163 14.84 -4.36 20.16
N ALA A 164 13.79 -4.38 20.98
CA ALA A 164 13.71 -3.58 22.19
C ALA A 164 14.69 -4.07 23.27
N LYS A 165 15.18 -3.12 24.07
CA LYS A 165 16.19 -3.36 25.09
C LYS A 165 15.53 -3.88 26.37
N GLY A 166 16.07 -4.94 26.96
CA GLY A 166 15.64 -5.44 28.28
C GLY A 166 14.74 -6.68 28.25
N ILE A 167 13.99 -6.90 27.16
CA ILE A 167 12.95 -7.94 27.06
C ILE A 167 13.52 -9.34 26.80
N ALA A 168 14.80 -9.44 26.43
CA ALA A 168 15.48 -10.72 26.24
C ALA A 168 15.47 -11.62 27.49
N LYS A 169 15.14 -11.09 28.68
CA LYS A 169 14.96 -11.90 29.90
C LYS A 169 13.65 -12.67 29.90
N GLU A 170 12.58 -12.04 29.42
CA GLU A 170 11.19 -12.51 29.46
C GLU A 170 10.87 -13.41 28.27
N ILE A 171 11.44 -13.12 27.09
CA ILE A 171 11.24 -13.95 25.90
C ILE A 171 12.20 -15.14 25.91
N THR A 172 11.64 -16.35 25.88
CA THR A 172 12.36 -17.64 25.98
C THR A 172 13.38 -17.90 24.87
N ARG A 173 13.21 -17.29 23.68
CA ARG A 173 14.04 -17.55 22.48
C ARG A 173 15.08 -16.47 22.16
N MET A 174 15.11 -15.36 22.89
CA MET A 174 16.10 -14.31 22.65
C MET A 174 17.43 -14.65 23.35
N LYS A 175 18.55 -14.50 22.62
CA LYS A 175 19.89 -14.75 23.16
C LYS A 175 20.18 -13.78 24.31
N LYS A 176 20.22 -14.30 25.53
CA LYS A 176 20.67 -13.57 26.72
C LYS A 176 22.18 -13.37 26.62
N LYS A 177 22.67 -12.16 26.93
CA LYS A 177 24.11 -11.99 27.16
C LYS A 177 24.49 -12.89 28.33
N ARG A 178 25.53 -13.71 28.16
CA ARG A 178 26.07 -14.56 29.22
C ARG A 178 26.34 -13.69 30.45
N LYS A 179 25.88 -14.16 31.62
CA LYS A 179 26.31 -13.57 32.88
C LYS A 179 27.81 -13.79 33.00
N ALA A 180 28.53 -12.82 33.59
CA ALA A 180 29.92 -13.04 33.94
C ALA A 180 29.99 -14.29 34.83
N PRO A 181 31.03 -15.13 34.68
CA PRO A 181 31.23 -16.24 35.61
C PRO A 181 31.26 -15.69 37.04
N PRO A 182 30.82 -16.47 38.05
CA PRO A 182 31.05 -16.11 39.44
C PRO A 182 32.54 -15.89 39.63
N LEU A 183 32.87 -14.88 40.43
CA LEU A 183 34.26 -14.53 40.69
C LEU A 183 34.86 -15.62 41.58
N SER A 184 36.16 -15.87 41.42
CA SER A 184 36.88 -16.73 42.35
C SER A 184 36.86 -16.13 43.76
N PHE A 185 36.81 -16.96 44.80
CA PHE A 185 36.85 -16.52 46.20
C PHE A 185 37.98 -15.51 46.49
N ILE A 186 39.14 -15.68 45.85
CA ILE A 186 40.29 -14.79 45.97
C ILE A 186 39.99 -13.41 45.36
N GLU A 187 39.40 -13.38 44.16
CA GLU A 187 39.04 -12.15 43.45
C GLU A 187 37.92 -11.40 44.16
N GLU A 188 36.94 -12.10 44.73
CA GLU A 188 35.90 -11.50 45.57
C GLU A 188 36.49 -10.86 46.83
N LYS A 189 37.37 -11.58 47.52
CA LYS A 189 38.08 -11.05 48.69
C LYS A 189 38.89 -9.80 48.33
N LEU A 190 39.57 -9.79 47.19
CA LEU A 190 40.33 -8.62 46.71
C LEU A 190 39.41 -7.44 46.37
N ARG A 191 38.30 -7.67 45.66
CA ARG A 191 37.34 -6.61 45.36
C ARG A 191 36.72 -6.02 46.62
N ASN A 192 36.34 -6.87 47.57
CA ASN A 192 35.76 -6.44 48.85
C ASN A 192 36.77 -5.65 49.68
N LYS A 193 38.03 -6.10 49.73
CA LYS A 193 39.13 -5.34 50.35
C LYS A 193 39.33 -3.98 49.68
N ASN A 194 39.38 -3.94 48.34
CA ASN A 194 39.53 -2.70 47.59
C ASN A 194 38.36 -1.73 47.83
N LEU A 195 37.13 -2.25 47.97
CA LEU A 195 35.95 -1.47 48.32
C LEU A 195 36.08 -0.90 49.74
N LEU A 196 36.44 -1.71 50.73
CA LEU A 196 36.69 -1.25 52.10
C LEU A 196 37.79 -0.20 52.14
N ASP A 197 38.90 -0.44 51.46
CA ASP A 197 39.99 0.52 51.29
C ASP A 197 39.51 1.83 50.65
N SER A 198 38.65 1.76 49.63
CA SER A 198 38.10 2.96 49.00
C SER A 198 37.21 3.75 49.94
N ILE A 199 36.40 3.06 50.76
CA ILE A 199 35.54 3.66 51.79
C ILE A 199 36.40 4.30 52.89
N LEU A 200 37.45 3.60 53.35
CA LEU A 200 38.36 4.09 54.39
C LEU A 200 39.22 5.26 53.92
N LYS A 201 39.67 5.24 52.65
CA LYS A 201 40.46 6.32 52.03
C LYS A 201 39.59 7.51 51.64
N SER A 202 38.32 7.29 51.33
CA SER A 202 37.36 8.38 51.13
C SER A 202 36.89 8.91 52.49
N ASN A 203 37.30 10.11 52.88
CA ASN A 203 36.73 10.83 54.03
C ASN A 203 35.29 11.31 53.76
N THR A 204 34.46 10.52 53.08
CA THR A 204 33.05 10.83 52.89
C THR A 204 32.34 10.48 54.19
N LYS A 205 31.83 11.49 54.90
CA LYS A 205 30.83 11.29 55.97
C LYS A 205 29.74 10.36 55.42
N ILE A 206 29.69 9.13 55.92
CA ILE A 206 28.61 8.21 55.64
C ILE A 206 27.41 8.76 56.40
N ILE A 207 26.62 9.61 55.74
CA ILE A 207 25.29 9.95 56.22
C ILE A 207 24.50 8.65 56.09
N ARG A 208 24.14 8.05 57.23
CA ARG A 208 23.18 6.95 57.26
C ARG A 208 21.82 7.52 56.88
N ASP A 209 21.49 7.43 55.60
CA ASP A 209 20.11 7.56 55.14
C ASP A 209 19.39 6.23 55.43
N ASP A 210 19.18 6.01 56.73
CA ASP A 210 18.44 4.88 57.26
C ASP A 210 16.95 5.06 56.94
N TYR A 211 16.48 4.20 56.03
CA TYR A 211 15.12 3.66 55.91
C TYR A 211 13.97 4.62 55.58
N SER A 212 13.64 4.72 54.29
CA SER A 212 12.23 4.74 53.85
C SER A 212 11.98 3.56 52.91
N ARG A 213 11.23 2.57 53.42
CA ARG A 213 10.75 1.40 52.69
C ARG A 213 9.90 1.84 51.49
N GLY A 214 10.22 1.31 50.32
CA GLY A 214 9.41 1.42 49.11
C GLY A 214 10.14 0.79 47.95
N ILE A 215 9.65 -0.35 47.50
CA ILE A 215 10.17 -1.10 46.35
C ILE A 215 10.26 -0.16 45.14
N THR A 216 11.47 0.28 44.81
CA THR A 216 11.75 0.85 43.50
C THR A 216 13.05 0.26 42.99
N GLU A 217 12.95 -0.31 41.80
CA GLU A 217 13.99 -0.90 40.99
C GLU A 217 15.36 -0.22 41.18
N ILE A 218 16.38 -1.05 41.43
CA ILE A 218 17.78 -0.64 41.43
C ILE A 218 18.08 -0.03 40.06
N LYS A 219 18.04 1.30 39.98
CA LYS A 219 18.58 2.06 38.85
C LYS A 219 20.05 1.67 38.76
N GLN A 220 20.40 0.94 37.70
CA GLN A 220 21.80 0.76 37.32
C GLN A 220 22.39 2.14 37.17
N SER A 221 23.23 2.54 38.12
CA SER A 221 24.03 3.76 38.01
C SER A 221 24.85 3.62 36.74
N THR A 222 24.51 4.43 35.74
CA THR A 222 25.37 4.63 34.59
C THR A 222 26.65 5.24 35.14
N THR A 223 27.72 4.44 35.19
CA THR A 223 29.08 4.95 35.28
C THR A 223 29.32 5.84 34.06
N SER A 224 28.95 7.12 34.17
CA SER A 224 29.40 8.18 33.30
C SER A 224 30.89 8.39 33.58
N GLY A 225 31.71 7.48 33.05
CA GLY A 225 33.14 7.63 32.95
C GLY A 225 33.41 8.82 32.06
N ASN A 226 33.56 9.99 32.66
CA ASN A 226 33.96 11.22 32.01
C ASN A 226 35.45 11.10 31.65
N LYS A 227 35.75 10.25 30.66
CA LYS A 227 37.10 10.07 30.13
C LYS A 227 37.36 11.27 29.21
N LYS A 228 37.87 12.35 29.80
CA LYS A 228 38.49 13.47 29.08
C LYS A 228 39.48 12.89 28.06
N ARG A 229 39.08 12.84 26.79
CA ARG A 229 40.01 12.58 25.68
C ARG A 229 40.79 13.87 25.47
N LYS A 230 42.06 13.85 25.85
CA LYS A 230 43.05 14.86 25.45
C LYS A 230 43.12 14.93 23.92
N GLY A 231 43.06 16.17 23.41
CA GLY A 231 43.69 16.66 22.18
C GLY A 231 43.62 15.80 20.93
N ALA A 232 42.65 16.06 20.07
CA ALA A 232 42.85 15.97 18.63
C ALA A 232 41.94 17.00 17.96
N LEU A 233 42.55 18.12 17.55
CA LEU A 233 41.96 19.11 16.65
C LEU A 233 41.43 18.39 15.41
N LYS A 234 40.11 18.35 15.23
CA LYS A 234 39.50 18.02 13.94
C LYS A 234 38.55 19.13 13.55
N ALA A 235 38.95 19.79 12.46
CA ALA A 235 38.25 20.84 11.76
C ALA A 235 36.75 20.55 11.61
N SER A 236 35.93 21.53 11.98
CA SER A 236 34.48 21.57 11.75
C SER A 236 34.19 21.93 10.28
N LYS A 237 34.41 20.98 9.37
CA LYS A 237 33.81 21.01 8.04
C LYS A 237 32.85 19.84 7.89
N THR A 238 31.59 20.08 8.26
CA THR A 238 30.36 19.49 7.67
C THR A 238 29.16 19.81 8.56
N ALA A 239 28.68 21.06 8.47
CA ALA A 239 27.32 21.38 8.88
C ALA A 239 26.36 20.53 8.04
N LYS A 240 25.85 19.43 8.60
CA LYS A 240 24.76 18.67 7.99
C LYS A 240 23.52 19.57 7.96
N LYS A 241 23.06 19.91 6.76
CA LYS A 241 21.83 20.70 6.53
C LYS A 241 20.65 20.12 7.33
N PRO A 242 19.81 20.96 7.98
CA PRO A 242 18.62 20.47 8.66
C PRO A 242 17.64 19.89 7.64
N LYS A 243 17.12 18.70 7.96
CA LYS A 243 16.14 17.99 7.15
C LYS A 243 14.77 18.61 7.41
N ALA A 244 14.18 19.22 6.37
CA ALA A 244 12.79 19.61 6.22
C ALA A 244 12.15 20.48 7.33
N GLY A 245 11.90 21.76 6.99
CA GLY A 245 10.67 22.43 7.40
C GLY A 245 10.63 23.19 8.74
N LYS A 246 11.77 23.44 9.39
CA LYS A 246 11.82 24.27 10.63
C LYS A 246 12.93 25.34 10.63
N GLY A 247 13.21 25.94 9.48
CA GLY A 247 14.05 27.14 9.38
C GLY A 247 13.19 28.35 9.01
N LYS A 248 13.37 29.48 9.69
CA LYS A 248 12.74 30.75 9.31
C LYS A 248 13.20 31.11 7.89
N ARG A 249 12.26 31.47 7.01
CA ARG A 249 12.56 31.89 5.64
C ARG A 249 12.93 33.37 5.67
N ASP A 250 14.22 33.67 5.73
CA ASP A 250 14.69 35.02 5.42
C ASP A 250 14.74 35.19 3.90
N LEU A 251 13.89 36.08 3.38
CA LEU A 251 13.71 36.33 1.95
C LEU A 251 14.94 37.00 1.29
N HIS A 252 15.92 37.45 2.07
CA HIS A 252 17.13 38.10 1.58
C HIS A 252 18.31 37.16 1.29
N GLN A 253 18.24 35.86 1.63
CA GLN A 253 19.29 34.90 1.28
C GLN A 253 18.89 34.03 0.08
N LYS A 254 19.41 34.39 -1.10
CA LYS A 254 19.22 33.67 -2.36
C LYS A 254 20.05 32.36 -2.35
N VAL A 255 19.51 31.28 -1.78
CA VAL A 255 20.16 29.94 -1.84
C VAL A 255 19.48 29.06 -2.88
N GLY A 256 20.21 28.82 -3.98
CA GLY A 256 19.78 28.12 -5.18
C GLY A 256 19.17 26.74 -4.94
N GLY A 257 17.99 26.54 -5.54
CA GLY A 257 17.25 25.29 -5.55
C GLY A 257 17.96 24.19 -6.38
N ARG A 258 17.87 22.96 -5.88
CA ARG A 258 18.42 21.76 -6.53
C ARG A 258 17.57 21.38 -7.75
N LYS A 259 18.15 21.45 -8.96
CA LYS A 259 17.57 20.89 -10.19
C LYS A 259 17.26 19.40 -9.99
N ARG A 260 16.03 19.01 -10.32
CA ARG A 260 15.59 17.60 -10.34
C ARG A 260 16.14 16.96 -11.62
N ARG A 261 16.82 15.84 -11.48
CA ARG A 261 16.87 14.77 -12.49
C ARG A 261 15.95 13.68 -11.97
#